data_AF-U2JAL4-F1
#
_entry.id   AF-U2JAL4-F1
#
_cell.length_a   1.000
_cell.length_b   1.000
_cell.length_c   1.000
_cell.angle_alpha   90.00
_cell.angle_beta   90.00
_cell.angle_gamma   90.00
#
_symmetry.space_group_name_H-M   'P 1'
#
loop_
_entity.id
_entity.type
_entity.pdbx_description
1 polymer ?
#
loop_
_entity_poly.entity_id
_entity_poly.type
_entity_poly.pdbx_seq_one_letter_code
_entity_poly.pdbx_strand_id
1 'polypeptide(L)'
;MDKEVIVVGLEEDYQKLLENDAVIQLDNSIRHIENAGVSIITKNLHQGIGKLKWLIREESLAPTDSGWRAFGTQDSEEYIQDSSNLMLVDFNNMANLDTMIFAVYHMPVGTKLEYHHGEEGKYFLDINTNKRLAWQSYSKENE
;
A
#
# COMPACT_ATOMS: atom_id res chain seq x y z
N MET A 1 -14.06 -28.91 -3.04
CA MET A 1 -12.59 -29.06 -2.99
C MET A 1 -12.10 -27.79 -2.35
N ASP A 2 -11.73 -27.90 -1.08
CA ASP A 2 -11.46 -26.77 -0.20
C ASP A 2 -10.26 -25.99 -0.72
N LYS A 3 -10.46 -24.69 -1.00
CA LYS A 3 -9.35 -23.78 -1.29
C LYS A 3 -8.81 -23.32 0.06
N GLU A 4 -7.56 -23.67 0.35
CA GLU A 4 -6.83 -23.15 1.50
C GLU A 4 -6.76 -21.62 1.42
N VAL A 5 -7.28 -20.96 2.45
CA VAL A 5 -7.12 -19.52 2.66
C VAL A 5 -5.78 -19.33 3.35
N ILE A 6 -4.81 -18.73 2.64
CA ILE A 6 -3.51 -18.40 3.22
C ILE A 6 -3.67 -17.09 4.01
N VAL A 7 -3.80 -17.21 5.32
CA VAL A 7 -3.70 -16.08 6.25
C VAL A 7 -2.22 -15.73 6.37
N VAL A 8 -1.80 -14.62 5.77
CA VAL A 8 -0.38 -14.24 5.74
C VAL A 8 0.04 -13.76 7.12
N GLY A 9 0.92 -14.52 7.76
CA GLY A 9 1.55 -14.18 9.03
C GLY A 9 3.06 -14.37 8.92
N LEU A 10 3.82 -13.30 9.22
CA LEU A 10 5.29 -13.27 9.32
C LEU A 10 6.10 -13.36 8.01
N GLU A 11 7.32 -12.83 8.09
CA GLU A 11 8.24 -12.41 7.01
C GLU A 11 8.58 -13.50 5.97
N GLU A 12 8.53 -14.79 6.35
CA GLU A 12 8.81 -15.90 5.45
C GLU A 12 7.71 -16.15 4.41
N ASP A 13 6.45 -15.91 4.79
CA ASP A 13 5.32 -16.07 3.86
C ASP A 13 5.31 -14.97 2.80
N TYR A 14 5.83 -13.79 3.14
CA TYR A 14 5.97 -12.67 2.21
C TYR A 14 7.01 -12.96 1.09
N GLN A 15 8.14 -13.59 1.42
CA GLN A 15 9.17 -13.92 0.43
C GLN A 15 8.68 -14.96 -0.59
N LYS A 16 7.90 -15.96 -0.16
CA LYS A 16 7.28 -16.95 -1.06
C LYS A 16 6.27 -16.33 -2.04
N LEU A 17 5.60 -15.24 -1.64
CA LEU A 17 4.66 -14.51 -2.50
C LEU A 17 5.39 -13.70 -3.56
N LEU A 18 6.55 -13.10 -3.22
CA LEU A 18 7.39 -12.42 -4.20
C LEU A 18 7.90 -13.37 -5.27
N GLU A 19 8.14 -14.65 -4.96
CA GLU A 19 8.59 -15.64 -5.93
C GLU A 19 7.48 -16.11 -6.89
N ASN A 20 6.21 -16.04 -6.49
CA ASN A 20 5.09 -16.67 -7.20
C ASN A 20 3.92 -15.72 -7.48
N ASP A 21 4.12 -14.61 -8.22
CA ASP A 21 3.10 -13.68 -8.75
C ASP A 21 1.74 -13.69 -8.01
N ALA A 22 1.78 -13.51 -6.68
CA ALA A 22 0.73 -14.04 -5.85
C ALA A 22 -0.48 -13.11 -5.74
N VAL A 23 -1.66 -13.73 -5.78
CA VAL A 23 -2.96 -13.11 -5.57
C VAL A 23 -3.23 -13.01 -4.07
N ILE A 24 -3.31 -11.79 -3.55
CA ILE A 24 -3.65 -11.56 -2.14
C ILE A 24 -5.17 -11.64 -1.99
N GLN A 25 -5.69 -12.79 -1.54
CA GLN A 25 -7.06 -12.90 -1.02
C GLN A 25 -7.05 -12.65 0.48
N LEU A 26 -7.72 -11.60 0.94
CA LEU A 26 -7.82 -11.35 2.37
C LEU A 26 -9.24 -10.80 2.68
N ASP A 27 -9.82 -11.31 3.77
CA ASP A 27 -11.16 -10.99 4.28
C ASP A 27 -11.37 -9.48 4.50
N ASN A 28 -12.61 -9.02 4.32
CA ASN A 28 -13.07 -7.63 4.38
C ASN A 28 -13.48 -7.17 5.80
N SER A 29 -13.22 -7.97 6.84
CA SER A 29 -13.29 -7.51 8.22
C SER A 29 -12.20 -6.47 8.48
N ILE A 30 -12.61 -5.29 8.95
CA ILE A 30 -11.78 -4.11 9.28
C ILE A 30 -10.35 -4.49 9.65
N ARG A 31 -9.40 -4.24 8.73
CA ARG A 31 -7.98 -4.48 8.99
C ARG A 31 -7.46 -3.38 9.88
N HIS A 32 -6.86 -3.78 10.99
CA HIS A 32 -6.11 -2.90 11.87
C HIS A 32 -4.78 -3.58 12.16
N ILE A 33 -3.70 -2.87 11.91
CA ILE A 33 -2.34 -3.32 12.17
C ILE A 33 -1.92 -2.73 13.51
N GLU A 34 -1.62 -3.61 14.47
CA GLU A 34 -1.13 -3.19 15.77
C GLU A 34 0.25 -2.52 15.63
N ASN A 35 0.43 -1.40 16.32
CA ASN A 35 1.68 -0.63 16.31
C ASN A 35 2.14 -0.27 14.88
N ALA A 36 1.20 0.03 13.98
CA ALA A 36 1.50 0.34 12.59
C ALA A 36 2.34 1.62 12.39
N GLY A 37 2.42 2.46 13.42
CA GLY A 37 3.11 3.73 13.38
C GLY A 37 2.39 4.78 12.54
N VAL A 38 3.07 5.89 12.30
CA VAL A 38 2.61 6.99 11.47
C VAL A 38 3.31 6.96 10.10
N SER A 39 2.61 7.40 9.08
CA SER A 39 3.10 7.61 7.73
C SER A 39 3.15 9.10 7.41
N ILE A 40 4.07 9.49 6.54
CA ILE A 40 4.13 10.85 6.03
C ILE A 40 3.36 10.90 4.71
N ILE A 41 2.41 11.80 4.58
CA ILE A 41 1.65 11.98 3.33
C ILE A 41 1.61 13.44 2.93
N THR A 42 1.36 13.73 1.66
CA THR A 42 1.10 15.11 1.22
C THR A 42 -0.26 15.60 1.68
N LYS A 43 -0.35 16.89 1.99
CA LYS A 43 -1.61 17.56 2.35
C LYS A 43 -2.63 17.50 1.22
N ASN A 44 -2.20 17.63 -0.03
CA ASN A 44 -3.05 17.43 -1.20
C ASN A 44 -3.74 16.06 -1.16
N LEU A 45 -2.98 14.98 -0.99
CA LEU A 45 -3.53 13.63 -0.91
C LEU A 45 -4.51 13.49 0.27
N HIS A 46 -4.16 14.04 1.44
CA HIS A 46 -5.05 14.05 2.61
C HIS A 46 -6.36 14.81 2.36
N GLN A 47 -6.30 15.92 1.62
CA GLN A 47 -7.44 16.77 1.28
C GLN A 47 -8.25 16.26 0.08
N GLY A 48 -7.85 15.14 -0.53
CA GLY A 48 -8.50 14.59 -1.73
C GLY A 48 -8.18 15.35 -3.02
N ILE A 49 -7.13 16.16 -3.03
CA ILE A 49 -6.60 16.82 -4.23
C ILE A 49 -5.73 15.79 -4.96
N GLY A 50 -6.31 15.17 -5.99
CA GLY A 50 -5.69 14.05 -6.68
C GLY A 50 -5.98 12.71 -6.01
N LYS A 51 -5.37 11.65 -6.55
CA LYS A 51 -5.50 10.27 -6.05
C LYS A 51 -4.13 9.76 -5.63
N LEU A 52 -4.08 8.71 -4.80
CA LEU A 52 -2.82 8.03 -4.49
C LEU A 52 -2.11 7.65 -5.79
N LYS A 53 -0.82 8.00 -5.89
CA LYS A 53 0.03 7.67 -7.02
C LYS A 53 1.27 6.90 -6.61
N TRP A 54 1.91 7.31 -5.53
CA TRP A 54 3.14 6.70 -5.05
C TRP A 54 2.99 6.29 -3.59
N LEU A 55 3.49 5.10 -3.28
CA LEU A 55 3.64 4.61 -1.92
C LEU A 55 5.04 4.02 -1.78
N ILE A 56 5.90 4.70 -1.03
CA ILE A 56 7.31 4.33 -0.88
C ILE A 56 7.62 4.02 0.59
N ARG A 57 8.56 3.11 0.82
CA ARG A 57 9.05 2.80 2.16
C ARG A 57 10.49 3.25 2.32
N GLU A 58 10.71 4.16 3.24
CA GLU A 58 12.02 4.70 3.62
C GLU A 58 12.41 4.23 5.02
N GLU A 59 13.67 4.49 5.38
CA GLU A 59 14.15 4.32 6.75
C GLU A 59 13.31 5.19 7.70
N SER A 60 12.94 4.62 8.84
CA SER A 60 12.19 5.33 9.88
C SER A 60 13.03 6.47 10.45
N LEU A 61 12.44 7.67 10.52
CA LEU A 61 13.07 8.86 11.11
C LEU A 61 12.92 8.92 12.64
N ALA A 62 11.98 8.15 13.19
CA ALA A 62 11.67 8.10 14.62
C ALA A 62 11.04 6.75 14.98
N PRO A 63 11.00 6.35 16.27
CA PRO A 63 10.42 5.07 16.69
C PRO A 63 8.95 4.85 16.29
N THR A 64 8.18 5.93 16.14
CA THR A 64 6.77 5.88 15.73
C THR A 64 6.59 5.98 14.21
N ASP A 65 7.65 6.29 13.45
CA ASP A 65 7.58 6.40 12.00
C ASP A 65 7.59 5.00 11.37
N SER A 66 6.52 4.69 10.63
CA SER A 66 6.35 3.42 9.92
C SER A 66 7.31 3.24 8.73
N GLY A 67 7.94 4.34 8.29
CA GLY A 67 8.76 4.42 7.08
C GLY A 67 7.94 4.67 5.81
N TRP A 68 6.61 4.55 5.85
CA TRP A 68 5.77 4.76 4.68
C TRP A 68 5.59 6.24 4.34
N ARG A 69 5.71 6.56 3.05
CA ARG A 69 5.40 7.86 2.46
C ARG A 69 4.39 7.71 1.33
N ALA A 70 3.35 8.53 1.30
CA ALA A 70 2.33 8.49 0.24
C ALA A 70 2.18 9.84 -0.48
N PHE A 71 2.18 9.80 -1.80
CA PHE A 71 2.08 10.99 -2.67
C PHE A 71 0.99 10.82 -3.71
N GLY A 72 0.34 11.94 -4.05
CA GLY A 72 -0.79 12.00 -4.96
C GLY A 72 -0.42 12.33 -6.41
N THR A 73 -1.37 12.10 -7.32
CA THR A 73 -1.25 12.38 -8.75
C THR A 73 -1.10 13.87 -9.10
N GLN A 74 -1.32 14.77 -8.15
CA GLN A 74 -1.22 16.22 -8.34
C GLN A 74 -0.02 16.83 -7.61
N ASP A 75 0.80 16.01 -6.97
CA ASP A 75 1.99 16.46 -6.25
C ASP A 75 3.18 16.52 -7.21
N SER A 76 3.72 17.72 -7.43
CA SER A 76 5.00 17.87 -8.12
C SER A 76 6.16 17.54 -7.19
N GLU A 77 7.34 17.33 -7.76
CA GLU A 77 8.56 17.10 -6.98
C GLU A 77 8.85 18.28 -6.03
N GLU A 78 8.69 19.52 -6.50
CA GLU A 78 8.90 20.73 -5.69
C GLU A 78 7.90 20.80 -4.53
N TYR A 79 6.65 20.37 -4.76
CA TYR A 79 5.62 20.34 -3.72
C TYR A 79 5.96 19.31 -2.63
N ILE A 80 6.44 18.13 -3.02
CA ILE A 80 6.83 17.04 -2.12
C ILE A 80 8.06 17.43 -1.29
N GLN A 81 9.04 18.11 -1.90
CA GLN A 81 10.29 18.51 -1.23
C GLN A 81 10.08 19.58 -0.15
N ASP A 82 9.00 20.35 -0.21
CA ASP A 82 8.64 21.29 0.85
C ASP A 82 7.92 20.55 2.01
N SER A 83 8.66 20.34 3.10
CA SER A 83 8.15 19.69 4.31
C SER A 83 6.88 20.34 4.89
N SER A 84 6.62 21.62 4.60
CA SER A 84 5.39 22.29 5.05
C SER A 84 4.13 21.76 4.33
N ASN A 85 4.29 21.04 3.22
CA ASN A 85 3.22 20.37 2.49
C ASN A 85 3.00 18.91 2.93
N LEU A 86 3.81 18.42 3.87
CA LEU A 86 3.71 17.06 4.39
C LEU A 86 2.96 17.05 5.73
N MET A 87 2.40 15.90 6.08
CA MET A 87 1.75 15.67 7.37
C MET A 87 1.85 14.22 7.82
N LEU A 88 1.69 14.00 9.12
CA LEU A 88 1.67 12.68 9.74
C LEU A 88 0.25 12.15 9.84
N VAL A 89 0.06 10.89 9.45
CA VAL A 89 -1.22 10.17 9.56
C VAL A 89 -0.95 8.78 10.10
N ASP A 90 -1.79 8.25 10.99
CA ASP A 90 -1.73 6.85 11.41
C ASP A 90 -1.76 5.94 10.19
N PHE A 91 -0.87 4.96 10.08
CA PHE A 91 -0.83 4.07 8.92
C PHE A 91 -2.19 3.42 8.67
N ASN A 92 -2.91 3.01 9.71
CA ASN A 92 -4.24 2.42 9.56
C ASN A 92 -5.26 3.39 8.94
N ASN A 93 -5.11 4.70 9.17
CA ASN A 93 -5.96 5.72 8.57
C ASN A 93 -5.64 5.95 7.09
N MET A 94 -4.48 5.50 6.58
CA MET A 94 -4.22 5.55 5.13
C MET A 94 -5.18 4.66 4.35
N ALA A 95 -5.77 3.63 4.95
CA ALA A 95 -6.77 2.79 4.30
C ALA A 95 -8.04 3.53 3.85
N ASN A 96 -8.27 4.75 4.37
CA ASN A 96 -9.30 5.65 3.85
C ASN A 96 -9.01 6.13 2.41
N LEU A 97 -7.75 6.10 1.98
CA LEU A 97 -7.35 6.34 0.58
C LEU A 97 -7.70 5.12 -0.28
N ASP A 98 -7.24 3.94 0.13
CA ASP A 98 -7.58 2.66 -0.45
C ASP A 98 -7.19 1.50 0.48
N THR A 99 -8.07 0.51 0.63
CA THR A 99 -7.83 -0.67 1.48
C THR A 99 -6.67 -1.55 1.01
N MET A 100 -6.24 -1.44 -0.25
CA MET A 100 -5.06 -2.16 -0.76
C MET A 100 -3.77 -1.79 -0.03
N ILE A 101 -3.71 -0.64 0.63
CA ILE A 101 -2.53 -0.19 1.41
C ILE A 101 -2.18 -1.18 2.53
N PHE A 102 -3.17 -1.87 3.12
CA PHE A 102 -2.88 -2.88 4.14
C PHE A 102 -2.07 -4.05 3.61
N ALA A 103 -2.23 -4.40 2.33
CA ALA A 103 -1.55 -5.54 1.73
C ALA A 103 -0.03 -5.34 1.63
N VAL A 104 0.43 -4.09 1.69
CA VAL A 104 1.83 -3.75 1.48
C VAL A 104 2.55 -3.35 2.76
N TYR A 105 1.88 -3.31 3.91
CA TYR A 105 2.49 -2.78 5.15
C TYR A 105 3.83 -3.43 5.52
N HIS A 106 3.98 -4.74 5.29
CA HIS A 106 5.17 -5.52 5.63
C HIS A 106 6.25 -5.58 4.53
N MET A 107 6.06 -4.89 3.39
CA MET A 107 7.09 -4.83 2.34
C MET A 107 8.39 -4.17 2.87
N PRO A 108 9.58 -4.58 2.43
CA PRO A 108 10.84 -4.10 3.00
C PRO A 108 11.08 -2.60 2.79
N VAL A 109 11.98 -2.02 3.60
CA VAL A 109 12.50 -0.67 3.35
C VAL A 109 13.17 -0.64 1.97
N GLY A 110 12.98 0.46 1.24
CA GLY A 110 13.39 0.61 -0.15
C GLY A 110 12.32 0.25 -1.18
N THR A 111 11.17 -0.30 -0.75
CA THR A 111 10.02 -0.53 -1.62
C THR A 111 9.52 0.76 -2.28
N LYS A 112 9.23 0.69 -3.58
CA LYS A 112 8.66 1.79 -4.36
C LYS A 112 7.49 1.29 -5.18
N LEU A 113 6.28 1.72 -4.82
CA LEU A 113 5.06 1.29 -5.47
C LEU A 113 4.41 2.44 -6.23
N GLU A 114 4.07 2.19 -7.48
CA GLU A 114 3.17 3.03 -8.24
C GLU A 114 1.76 2.48 -8.12
N TYR A 115 0.81 3.30 -7.67
CA TYR A 115 -0.59 2.92 -7.61
C TYR A 115 -1.27 3.18 -8.95
N HIS A 116 -1.89 2.14 -9.49
CA HIS A 116 -2.66 2.19 -10.73
C HIS A 116 -4.13 1.98 -10.43
N HIS A 117 -4.96 2.87 -10.97
CA HIS A 117 -6.41 2.76 -10.93
C HIS A 117 -6.95 2.95 -12.36
N GLY A 118 -7.60 1.94 -12.93
CA GLY A 118 -8.06 2.03 -14.31
C GLY A 118 -9.00 0.91 -14.72
N GLU A 119 -9.18 0.72 -16.02
CA GLU A 119 -10.04 -0.33 -16.60
C GLU A 119 -9.55 -1.74 -16.23
N GLU A 120 -8.24 -1.91 -16.05
CA GLU A 120 -7.61 -3.16 -15.58
C GLU A 120 -7.81 -3.41 -14.06
N GLY A 121 -8.52 -2.52 -13.38
CA GLY A 121 -8.75 -2.57 -11.94
C GLY A 121 -7.74 -1.73 -11.14
N LYS A 122 -7.56 -2.13 -9.88
CA LYS A 122 -6.66 -1.47 -8.91
C LYS A 122 -5.50 -2.38 -8.59
N TYR A 123 -4.28 -1.86 -8.71
CA TYR A 123 -3.06 -2.59 -8.37
C TYR A 123 -1.92 -1.65 -8.01
N PHE A 124 -0.96 -2.15 -7.22
CA PHE A 124 0.36 -1.53 -7.10
C PHE A 124 1.32 -2.19 -8.09
N LEU A 125 2.14 -1.40 -8.77
CA LEU A 125 3.31 -1.87 -9.50
C LEU A 125 4.54 -1.61 -8.64
N ASP A 126 5.26 -2.67 -8.25
CA ASP A 126 6.56 -2.52 -7.62
C ASP A 126 7.60 -2.16 -8.68
N ILE A 127 8.12 -0.93 -8.60
CA ILE A 127 9.07 -0.39 -9.57
C ILE A 127 10.41 -1.12 -9.52
N ASN A 128 10.77 -1.69 -8.37
CA ASN A 128 12.05 -2.36 -8.22
C ASN A 128 12.05 -3.73 -8.93
N THR A 129 10.91 -4.42 -8.95
CA THR A 129 10.77 -5.79 -9.45
C THR A 129 9.92 -5.90 -10.73
N ASN A 130 9.22 -4.83 -11.09
CA ASN A 130 8.23 -4.76 -12.16
C ASN A 130 7.03 -5.72 -11.96
N LYS A 131 6.76 -6.14 -10.71
CA LYS A 131 5.65 -7.03 -10.36
C LYS A 131 4.39 -6.27 -9.97
N ARG A 132 3.23 -6.81 -10.37
CA ARG A 132 1.91 -6.26 -10.02
C ARG A 132 1.38 -6.92 -8.75
N LEU A 133 0.97 -6.11 -7.78
CA LEU A 133 0.26 -6.49 -6.57
C LEU A 133 -1.19 -6.05 -6.72
N ALA A 134 -2.06 -6.96 -7.15
CA ALA A 134 -3.46 -6.70 -7.40
C ALA A 134 -4.35 -7.41 -6.36
N TRP A 135 -5.48 -6.79 -6.02
CA TRP A 135 -6.55 -7.50 -5.33
C TRP A 135 -7.40 -8.20 -6.39
N GLN A 136 -7.35 -9.54 -6.45
CA GLN A 136 -8.36 -10.25 -7.25
C GLN A 136 -9.62 -10.38 -6.43
N SER A 137 -10.60 -9.50 -6.69
CA SER A 137 -11.98 -9.83 -6.40
C SER A 137 -12.34 -11.00 -7.31
N TYR A 138 -12.45 -12.20 -6.76
CA TYR A 138 -13.14 -13.28 -7.44
C TYR A 138 -14.58 -12.79 -7.69
N SER A 139 -14.89 -12.41 -8.93
CA SER A 139 -16.25 -12.57 -9.40
C SER A 139 -16.51 -14.07 -9.39
N LYS A 140 -17.40 -14.52 -8.50
CA LYS A 140 -18.20 -15.70 -8.83
C LYS A 140 -19.05 -15.28 -10.03
N GLU A 141 -18.51 -15.38 -11.24
CA GLU A 141 -19.38 -15.68 -12.36
C GLU A 141 -19.75 -17.15 -12.19
N ASN A 142 -21.00 -17.33 -11.74
CA ASN A 142 -21.66 -18.61 -11.83
C ASN A 142 -21.74 -18.99 -13.31
N GLU A 143 -21.06 -20.05 -13.69
CA GLU A 143 -21.62 -21.16 -14.48
C GLU A 143 -20.78 -22.43 -14.29
#